data_AF-A0A5M4B247-F1
#
_entry.id   AF-A0A5M4B247-F1
#
_cell.length_a   1.000
_cell.length_b   1.000
_cell.length_c   1.000
_cell.angle_alpha   90.00
_cell.angle_beta   90.00
_cell.angle_gamma   90.00
#
_symmetry.space_group_name_H-M   'P 1'
#
loop_
_entity.id
_entity.type
_entity.pdbx_description
1 polymer ?
#
loop_
_entity_poly.entity_id
_entity_poly.type
_entity_poly.pdbx_seq_one_letter_code
_entity_poly.pdbx_strand_id
1 'polypeptide(L)'
;MLELLNEERTLQPTGKQGYGFTYDALNRLLTADYGEGSSLTTNAGANNVTISGYDWNGNITGLTRQLKGTARLRIWLILLPNA
;
A
#
# COMPACT_ATOMS: atom_id res chain seq x y z
N MET A 1 -8.59 -29.06 -24.30
CA MET A 1 -7.95 -28.82 -22.99
C MET A 1 -7.48 -27.37 -23.02
N LEU A 2 -8.19 -26.45 -22.35
CA LEU A 2 -7.78 -25.04 -22.27
C LEU A 2 -7.08 -24.88 -20.91
N GLU A 3 -5.77 -24.66 -20.94
CA GLU A 3 -5.02 -24.42 -19.71
C GLU A 3 -5.09 -22.91 -19.40
N LEU A 4 -5.70 -22.59 -18.26
CA LEU A 4 -5.77 -21.25 -17.73
C LEU A 4 -4.38 -20.84 -17.22
N LEU A 5 -3.72 -19.89 -17.89
CA LEU A 5 -2.57 -19.19 -17.28
C LEU A 5 -3.12 -18.12 -16.34
N ASN A 6 -3.40 -18.54 -15.10
CA ASN A 6 -3.67 -17.64 -14.00
C ASN A 6 -2.37 -16.88 -13.67
N GLU A 7 -2.16 -15.71 -14.28
CA GLU A 7 -1.32 -14.69 -13.65
C GLU A 7 -2.13 -14.08 -12.49
N GLU A 8 -2.24 -14.81 -11.38
CA GLU A 8 -2.67 -14.21 -10.12
C GLU A 8 -1.66 -13.11 -9.79
N ARG A 9 -2.05 -11.85 -10.00
CA ARG A 9 -1.34 -10.74 -9.37
C ARG A 9 -1.56 -10.89 -7.88
N THR A 10 -0.62 -11.52 -7.19
CA THR A 10 -0.65 -11.66 -5.74
C THR A 10 -0.61 -10.25 -5.14
N LEU A 11 -1.74 -9.80 -4.59
CA LEU A 11 -1.83 -8.60 -3.74
C LEU A 11 -1.16 -8.83 -2.38
N GLN A 12 -0.69 -10.05 -2.13
CA GLN A 12 0.00 -10.43 -0.93
C GLN A 12 1.45 -9.99 -0.99
N PRO A 13 1.97 -9.40 0.09
CA PRO A 13 3.37 -9.07 0.18
C PRO A 13 4.24 -10.33 0.08
N THR A 14 5.27 -10.26 -0.75
CA THR A 14 6.23 -11.35 -0.93
C THR A 14 7.32 -11.38 0.15
N GLY A 15 7.22 -10.52 1.17
CA GLY A 15 8.18 -10.41 2.26
C GLY A 15 7.65 -9.61 3.45
N LYS A 16 8.48 -9.44 4.48
CA LYS A 16 8.15 -8.59 5.64
C LYS A 16 7.78 -7.19 5.17
N GLN A 17 6.71 -6.64 5.72
CA GLN A 17 6.30 -5.25 5.56
C GLN A 17 6.23 -4.62 6.94
N GLY A 18 6.47 -3.33 7.02
CA GLY A 18 6.41 -2.61 8.29
C GLY A 18 6.32 -1.11 8.10
N TYR A 19 6.10 -0.43 9.22
CA TYR A 19 6.09 1.03 9.30
C TYR A 19 6.96 1.49 10.48
N GLY A 20 7.71 2.55 10.27
CA GLY A 20 8.26 3.40 11.33
C GLY A 20 7.30 4.53 11.64
N PHE A 21 7.09 4.85 12.92
CA PHE A 21 6.15 5.88 13.35
C PHE A 21 6.86 7.02 14.07
N THR A 22 6.44 8.25 13.79
CA THR A 22 6.82 9.43 14.55
C THR A 22 5.59 10.08 15.16
N TYR A 23 5.80 10.81 16.26
CA TYR A 23 4.74 11.42 17.04
C TYR A 23 5.06 12.86 17.40
N ASP A 24 4.04 13.68 17.60
CA ASP A 24 4.17 15.00 18.22
C ASP A 24 4.31 14.88 19.75
N ALA A 25 4.49 16.02 20.42
CA ALA A 25 4.66 16.08 21.88
C ALA A 25 3.44 15.60 22.68
N LEU A 26 2.28 15.40 22.04
CA LEU A 26 1.06 14.88 22.64
C LEU A 26 0.85 13.38 22.33
N ASN A 27 1.86 12.71 21.77
CA ASN A 27 1.81 11.31 21.34
C ASN A 27 0.80 11.04 20.21
N ARG A 28 0.57 12.01 19.33
CA ARG A 28 -0.26 11.83 18.12
C ARG A 28 0.61 11.61 16.90
N LEU A 29 0.15 10.77 15.98
CA LEU A 29 0.90 10.35 14.79
C LEU A 29 1.28 11.54 13.89
N LEU A 30 2.54 11.63 13.45
CA LEU A 30 2.98 12.59 12.43
C LEU A 30 3.34 11.90 11.12
N THR A 31 4.19 10.86 11.18
CA THR A 31 4.54 10.06 10.00
C THR A 31 4.37 8.58 10.29
N ALA A 32 3.93 7.85 9.26
CA ALA A 32 4.04 6.40 9.17
C ALA A 32 4.82 6.07 7.89
N ASP A 33 6.10 5.76 8.04
CA ASP A 33 7.04 5.53 6.94
C ASP A 33 7.14 4.04 6.66
N TYR A 34 6.70 3.63 5.48
CA TYR A 34 6.61 2.24 5.07
C TYR A 34 7.95 1.70 4.58
N GLY A 35 8.14 0.40 4.77
CA GLY A 35 9.20 -0.36 4.11
C GLY A 35 8.91 -1.85 4.03
N GLU A 36 9.69 -2.54 3.21
CA GLU A 36 9.63 -3.98 2.97
C GLU A 36 11.00 -4.65 3.16
N GLY A 37 10.99 -5.97 3.30
CA GLY A 37 12.18 -6.79 3.51
C GLY A 37 12.62 -6.86 4.97
N SER A 38 13.71 -7.58 5.22
CA SER A 38 14.25 -7.78 6.58
C SER A 38 14.71 -6.48 7.23
N SER A 39 15.20 -5.52 6.45
CA SER A 39 15.68 -4.20 6.90
C SER A 39 14.64 -3.08 6.77
N LEU A 40 13.45 -3.35 6.21
CA LEU A 40 12.43 -2.34 5.90
C LEU A 40 12.93 -1.16 5.03
N THR A 41 13.89 -1.41 4.15
CA THR A 41 14.42 -0.39 3.22
C THR A 41 13.90 -0.57 1.79
N THR A 42 13.33 -1.72 1.46
CA THR A 42 12.77 -2.00 0.13
C THR A 42 11.43 -1.30 -0.02
N ASN A 43 11.15 -0.73 -1.20
CA ASN A 43 9.92 0.04 -1.46
C ASN A 43 9.65 1.14 -0.42
N ALA A 44 10.72 1.70 0.18
CA ALA A 44 10.61 2.81 1.12
C ALA A 44 9.87 3.99 0.48
N GLY A 45 8.94 4.60 1.22
CA GLY A 45 8.07 5.65 0.69
C GLY A 45 6.74 5.13 0.13
N ALA A 46 6.69 3.90 -0.40
CA ALA A 46 5.44 3.37 -0.93
C ALA A 46 4.40 3.26 0.19
N ASN A 47 3.21 3.86 0.07
CA ASN A 47 2.20 3.82 1.13
C ASN A 47 2.48 4.67 2.39
N ASN A 48 3.48 5.55 2.38
CA ASN A 48 3.71 6.48 3.49
C ASN A 48 2.47 7.32 3.80
N VAL A 49 2.29 7.64 5.07
CA VAL A 49 1.28 8.59 5.55
C VAL A 49 1.98 9.72 6.28
N THR A 50 1.60 10.95 5.95
CA THR A 50 2.04 12.17 6.65
C THR A 50 0.82 12.96 7.09
N ILE A 51 0.78 13.31 8.37
CA ILE A 51 -0.22 14.21 8.95
C ILE A 51 0.41 15.59 9.05
N SER A 52 -0.17 16.57 8.35
CA SER A 52 0.36 17.94 8.30
C SER A 52 0.09 18.73 9.57
N GLY A 53 -0.89 18.29 10.37
CA GLY A 53 -1.21 18.92 11.64
C GLY A 53 -2.52 18.45 12.23
N TYR A 54 -2.77 18.95 13.43
CA TYR A 54 -4.00 18.77 14.16
C TYR A 54 -4.51 20.12 14.63
N ASP A 55 -5.83 20.27 14.70
CA ASP A 55 -6.43 21.39 15.41
C ASP A 55 -6.37 21.18 16.94
N TRP A 56 -6.87 22.17 17.67
CA TRP A 56 -6.84 22.19 19.13
C TRP A 56 -7.74 21.12 19.76
N ASN A 57 -8.73 20.61 19.03
CA ASN A 57 -9.61 19.53 19.46
C ASN A 57 -9.04 18.15 19.09
N GLY A 58 -7.89 18.11 18.42
CA GLY A 58 -7.25 16.87 17.99
C GLY A 58 -7.76 16.33 16.66
N ASN A 59 -8.51 17.10 15.88
CA ASN A 59 -8.89 16.68 14.54
C ASN A 59 -7.71 16.84 13.58
N ILE A 60 -7.54 15.89 12.66
CA ILE A 60 -6.53 15.98 11.60
C ILE A 60 -6.92 17.11 10.63
N THR A 61 -6.01 18.06 10.42
CA THR A 61 -6.24 19.20 9.50
C THR A 61 -5.65 18.97 8.11
N GLY A 62 -4.76 18.01 7.96
CA GLY A 62 -4.19 17.62 6.67
C GLY A 62 -3.59 16.22 6.71
N LEU A 63 -3.83 15.45 5.65
CA LEU A 63 -3.28 14.10 5.48
C LEU A 63 -2.83 13.93 4.04
N THR A 64 -1.60 13.46 3.86
CA THR A 64 -1.08 12.99 2.57
C THR A 64 -0.78 11.51 2.66
N ARG A 65 -1.25 10.74 1.67
CA ARG A 65 -0.98 9.31 1.55
C ARG A 65 -0.32 9.03 0.21
N GLN A 66 0.89 8.50 0.24
CA GLN A 66 1.52 7.93 -0.95
C GLN A 66 0.85 6.58 -1.25
N LEU A 67 0.74 6.17 -2.51
CA LEU A 67 0.15 4.88 -2.88
C LEU A 67 1.15 4.08 -3.70
N LYS A 68 1.40 2.83 -3.31
CA LYS A 68 2.04 1.86 -4.20
C LYS A 68 1.04 1.57 -5.33
N GLY A 69 1.47 1.72 -6.58
CA GLY A 69 0.57 1.76 -7.74
C GLY A 69 -0.48 0.64 -7.82
N THR A 70 -1.59 0.92 -8.52
CA THR A 70 -2.78 0.06 -8.61
C THR A 70 -2.51 -1.29 -9.28
N ALA A 71 -3.02 -2.37 -8.67
CA ALA A 71 -3.07 -3.67 -9.33
C ALA A 71 -4.19 -3.72 -10.37
N ARG A 72 -3.83 -3.93 -11.64
CA ARG A 72 -4.78 -4.27 -12.72
C ARG A 72 -5.26 -5.70 -12.52
N LEU A 73 -6.52 -5.89 -12.13
CA LEU A 73 -7.21 -7.17 -12.25
C LEU A 73 -7.40 -7.46 -13.75
N ARG A 74 -6.80 -8.54 -14.28
CA ARG A 74 -7.11 -9.01 -15.63
C ARG A 74 -8.25 -10.02 -15.54
N ILE A 75 -9.48 -9.59 -15.81
CA ILE A 75 -10.57 -10.48 -16.20
C ILE A 75 -10.40 -10.75 -17.70
N TRP A 76 -10.10 -12.00 -18.08
CA TRP A 76 -10.14 -12.44 -19.47
C TRP A 76 -11.37 -13.34 -19.63
N LEU A 77 -12.47 -12.77 -20.16
CA LEU A 77 -13.50 -13.60 -20.79
C LEU A 77 -13.03 -13.87 -22.22
N ILE A 78 -12.64 -15.10 -22.53
CA ILE A 78 -12.42 -15.52 -23.92
C ILE A 78 -13.35 -16.70 -24.21
N LEU A 79 -14.48 -16.40 -24.85
CA LEU A 79 -15.16 -17.38 -25.68
C LEU A 79 -14.40 -17.41 -27.02
N LEU A 80 -13.68 -18.49 -27.29
CA LEU A 80 -13.25 -18.79 -28.65
C LEU A 80 -14.48 -19.23 -29.45
N PRO A 81 -14.66 -18.79 -30.71
CA PRO A 81 -15.69 -19.35 -31.55
C PRO A 81 -15.30 -20.77 -32.01
N ASN A 82 -16.35 -21.60 -32.06
CA ASN A 82 -16.55 -22.79 -32.90
C ASN A 82 -15.96 -24.14 -32.43
N ALA A 83 -16.87 -24.99 -31.98
CA ALA A 83 -17.18 -26.23 -32.69
C ALA A 83 -18.65 -26.18 -33.13
#